data_AF-A0A2E0SKZ0-F1
#
_entry.id   AF-A0A2E0SKZ0-F1
#
_cell.length_a   1.000
_cell.length_b   1.000
_cell.length_c   1.000
_cell.angle_alpha   90.00
_cell.angle_beta   90.00
_cell.angle_gamma   90.00
#
_symmetry.space_group_name_H-M   'P 1'
#
loop_
_entity.id
_entity.type
_entity.pdbx_description
1 polymer ?
#
loop_
_entity_poly.entity_id
_entity_poly.type
_entity_poly.pdbx_seq_one_letter_code
_entity_poly.pdbx_strand_id
1 'polypeptide(L)'
;MTNVTLQNIIESQLTSFLNKYSFTLSSFSSRRVVYTNGRTTINFDMGPGDSTPSISLTDIAHSKTYPLLNIMTFLAPSHHYPKENERPEDPTELIIFSVNNTQALLSTYCDNMLRGDFSQVHDNPAYESHLSTLRQYTQFVFSLPNNHPIHDKFWSLDFTWIDDVKKLLD
;
A
#
# COMPACT_ATOMS: atom_id res chain seq x y z
N MET A 1 -7.85 -17.32 -16.46
CA MET A 1 -8.64 -17.04 -15.25
C MET A 1 -9.74 -16.04 -15.58
N THR A 2 -10.97 -16.30 -15.16
CA THR A 2 -12.05 -15.31 -15.26
C THR A 2 -11.90 -14.29 -14.14
N ASN A 3 -12.29 -13.03 -14.37
CA ASN A 3 -12.22 -11.96 -13.36
C ASN A 3 -12.93 -12.33 -12.03
N VAL A 4 -13.92 -13.21 -12.09
CA VAL A 4 -14.71 -13.66 -10.93
C VAL A 4 -13.89 -14.50 -9.94
N THR A 5 -12.95 -15.34 -10.40
CA THR A 5 -12.13 -16.18 -9.50
C THR A 5 -11.13 -15.35 -8.70
N LEU A 6 -10.52 -14.37 -9.36
CA LEU A 6 -9.55 -13.43 -8.81
C LEU A 6 -10.15 -12.59 -7.68
N GLN A 7 -11.38 -12.13 -7.90
CA GLN A 7 -12.12 -11.33 -6.96
C GLN A 7 -12.53 -12.09 -5.69
N ASN A 8 -13.00 -13.33 -5.83
CA ASN A 8 -13.39 -14.15 -4.68
C ASN A 8 -12.19 -14.45 -3.76
N ILE A 9 -11.00 -14.58 -4.35
CA ILE A 9 -9.75 -14.75 -3.60
C ILE A 9 -9.42 -13.48 -2.82
N ILE A 10 -9.44 -12.32 -3.48
CA ILE A 10 -9.16 -11.03 -2.84
C ILE A 10 -10.15 -10.78 -1.70
N GLU A 11 -11.45 -10.97 -1.94
CA GLU A 11 -12.49 -10.81 -0.92
C GLU A 11 -12.27 -11.75 0.27
N SER A 12 -12.12 -13.05 0.00
CA SER A 12 -11.95 -14.06 1.05
C SER A 12 -10.72 -13.78 1.93
N GLN A 13 -9.59 -13.44 1.31
CA GLN A 13 -8.34 -13.16 2.02
C GLN A 13 -8.40 -11.84 2.79
N LEU A 14 -8.88 -10.76 2.16
CA LEU A 14 -8.92 -9.44 2.79
C LEU A 14 -9.98 -9.30 3.86
N THR A 15 -11.15 -9.91 3.70
CA THR A 15 -12.26 -9.76 4.65
C THR A 15 -11.84 -10.20 6.05
N SER A 16 -11.18 -11.36 6.16
CA SER A 16 -10.71 -11.86 7.45
C SER A 16 -9.70 -10.91 8.14
N PHE A 17 -8.79 -10.33 7.36
CA PHE A 17 -7.81 -9.35 7.81
C PHE A 17 -8.48 -8.04 8.26
N LEU A 18 -9.36 -7.50 7.42
CA LEU A 18 -9.99 -6.19 7.60
C LEU A 18 -11.07 -6.19 8.70
N ASN A 19 -11.69 -7.33 8.99
CA ASN A 19 -12.60 -7.49 10.12
C ASN A 19 -11.95 -7.14 11.47
N LYS A 20 -10.63 -7.34 11.62
CA LYS A 20 -9.88 -6.96 12.84
C LYS A 20 -9.92 -5.45 13.10
N TYR A 21 -10.16 -4.66 12.06
CA TYR A 21 -10.24 -3.20 12.08
C TYR A 21 -11.67 -2.69 11.87
N SER A 22 -12.67 -3.58 12.02
CA SER A 22 -14.11 -3.27 11.86
C SER A 22 -14.49 -2.77 10.47
N PHE A 23 -13.72 -3.12 9.44
CA PHE A 23 -14.12 -2.81 8.07
C PHE A 23 -15.21 -3.75 7.59
N THR A 24 -16.05 -3.20 6.74
CA THR A 24 -17.11 -3.91 6.02
C THR A 24 -16.96 -3.67 4.53
N LEU A 25 -17.34 -4.66 3.73
CA LEU A 25 -17.36 -4.51 2.28
C LEU A 25 -18.43 -3.47 1.90
N SER A 26 -17.99 -2.36 1.32
CA SER A 26 -18.86 -1.23 0.94
C SER A 26 -19.30 -1.31 -0.51
N SER A 27 -18.39 -1.64 -1.42
CA SER A 27 -18.72 -1.85 -2.82
C SER A 27 -17.75 -2.81 -3.49
N PHE A 28 -18.22 -3.41 -4.56
CA PHE A 28 -17.49 -4.44 -5.28
C PHE A 28 -17.83 -4.39 -6.76
N SER A 29 -16.81 -4.45 -7.62
CA SER A 29 -16.91 -4.46 -9.08
C SER A 29 -15.76 -5.24 -9.71
N SER A 30 -15.84 -5.50 -11.01
CA SER A 30 -14.84 -6.23 -11.80
C SER A 30 -13.39 -5.72 -11.67
N ARG A 31 -13.20 -4.48 -11.21
CA ARG A 31 -11.89 -3.83 -11.10
C ARG A 31 -11.62 -3.19 -9.76
N ARG A 32 -12.58 -3.21 -8.84
CA ARG A 32 -12.45 -2.49 -7.58
C ARG A 32 -13.17 -3.19 -6.45
N VAL A 33 -12.49 -3.37 -5.34
CA VAL A 33 -13.06 -3.80 -4.06
C VAL A 33 -12.86 -2.66 -3.05
N VAL A 34 -13.94 -2.25 -2.40
CA VAL A 34 -13.93 -1.14 -1.44
C VAL A 34 -14.39 -1.61 -0.08
N TYR A 35 -13.57 -1.36 0.93
CA TYR A 35 -13.91 -1.59 2.33
C TYR A 35 -13.99 -0.28 3.09
N THR A 36 -14.88 -0.19 4.07
CA THR A 36 -14.95 0.97 4.98
C THR A 36 -15.25 0.55 6.42
N ASN A 37 -14.69 1.27 7.39
CA ASN A 37 -15.04 1.16 8.81
C ASN A 37 -15.71 2.43 9.37
N GLY A 38 -16.15 3.34 8.49
CA GLY A 38 -16.75 4.62 8.86
C GLY A 38 -15.76 5.73 9.23
N ARG A 39 -14.46 5.42 9.36
CA ARG A 39 -13.38 6.41 9.51
C ARG A 39 -12.40 6.37 8.34
N THR A 40 -12.13 5.18 7.86
CA THR A 40 -11.20 4.89 6.78
C THR A 40 -11.92 4.14 5.68
N THR A 41 -11.60 4.46 4.44
CA THR A 41 -11.96 3.67 3.26
C THR A 41 -10.70 3.11 2.62
N ILE A 42 -10.70 1.82 2.31
CA ILE A 42 -9.63 1.17 1.54
C ILE A 42 -10.18 0.80 0.17
N ASN A 43 -9.49 1.23 -0.88
CA ASN A 43 -9.76 0.78 -2.24
C ASN A 43 -8.66 -0.16 -2.69
N PHE A 44 -9.05 -1.30 -3.25
CA PHE A 44 -8.20 -2.23 -3.98
C PHE A 44 -8.61 -2.16 -5.45
N ASP A 45 -7.75 -1.61 -6.29
CA ASP A 45 -7.96 -1.39 -7.72
C ASP A 45 -7.14 -2.39 -8.54
N MET A 46 -7.80 -3.15 -9.42
CA MET A 46 -7.18 -4.10 -10.35
C MET A 46 -7.26 -3.57 -11.79
N GLY A 47 -6.12 -3.26 -12.40
CA GLY A 47 -6.04 -2.94 -13.81
C GLY A 47 -6.09 -4.17 -14.72
N PRO A 48 -6.32 -3.98 -16.03
CA PRO A 48 -6.37 -5.09 -16.98
C PRO A 48 -5.01 -5.81 -17.07
N GLY A 49 -4.99 -7.09 -16.70
CA GLY A 49 -3.77 -7.90 -16.71
C GLY A 49 -2.88 -7.75 -15.48
N ASP A 50 -3.31 -6.96 -14.49
CA ASP A 50 -2.56 -6.78 -13.25
C ASP A 50 -2.65 -8.02 -12.37
N SER A 51 -1.51 -8.51 -11.91
CA SER A 51 -1.41 -9.53 -10.87
C SER A 51 -1.46 -8.94 -9.45
N THR A 52 -1.42 -7.62 -9.34
CA THR A 52 -1.15 -6.91 -8.10
C THR A 52 -2.10 -5.70 -7.97
N PRO A 53 -2.92 -5.60 -6.92
CA PRO A 53 -3.82 -4.48 -6.72
C PRO A 53 -3.07 -3.18 -6.39
N SER A 54 -3.53 -2.09 -6.98
CA SER A 54 -3.27 -0.75 -6.48
C SER A 54 -4.08 -0.52 -5.21
N ILE A 55 -3.47 0.05 -4.17
CA ILE A 55 -4.14 0.25 -2.87
C ILE A 55 -4.11 1.73 -2.50
N SER A 56 -5.25 2.22 -2.01
CA SER A 56 -5.34 3.57 -1.43
C SER A 56 -6.15 3.56 -0.14
N LEU A 57 -5.72 4.39 0.82
CA LEU A 57 -6.50 4.71 2.01
C LEU A 57 -7.06 6.12 1.89
N THR A 58 -8.32 6.26 2.28
CA THR A 58 -9.00 7.55 2.37
C THR A 58 -9.41 7.79 3.80
N ASP A 59 -9.01 8.94 4.33
CA ASP A 59 -9.52 9.50 5.57
C ASP A 59 -10.88 10.14 5.28
N ILE A 60 -11.93 9.59 5.86
CA ILE A 60 -13.31 10.05 5.65
C ILE A 60 -13.53 11.42 6.32
N ALA A 61 -12.92 11.67 7.47
CA ALA A 61 -13.11 12.92 8.19
C ALA A 61 -12.58 14.12 7.40
N HIS A 62 -11.47 13.93 6.69
CA HIS A 62 -10.83 14.98 5.89
C HIS A 62 -11.08 14.85 4.38
N SER A 63 -11.87 13.86 3.95
CA SER A 63 -12.13 13.56 2.52
C SER A 63 -10.84 13.47 1.69
N LYS A 64 -9.79 12.87 2.26
CA LYS A 64 -8.45 12.89 1.68
C LYS A 64 -7.93 11.48 1.44
N THR A 65 -7.51 11.23 0.21
CA THR A 65 -6.91 9.95 -0.20
C THR A 65 -5.39 10.06 -0.22
N TYR A 66 -4.72 9.10 0.42
CA TYR A 66 -3.27 9.07 0.57
C TYR A 66 -2.66 8.07 -0.42
N PRO A 67 -2.05 8.54 -1.53
CA PRO A 67 -1.40 7.66 -2.52
C PRO A 67 -0.10 7.02 -2.02
N LEU A 68 0.39 7.39 -0.83
CA LEU A 68 1.64 6.86 -0.28
C LEU A 68 1.64 5.34 -0.18
N LEU A 69 0.50 4.76 0.18
CA LEU A 69 0.35 3.31 0.22
C LEU A 69 0.49 2.67 -1.15
N ASN A 70 -0.03 3.34 -2.17
CA ASN A 70 0.15 2.90 -3.55
C ASN A 70 1.62 2.95 -3.95
N ILE A 71 2.35 3.97 -3.49
CA ILE A 71 3.78 4.14 -3.71
C ILE A 71 4.57 3.05 -2.98
N MET A 72 4.28 2.82 -1.70
CA MET A 72 4.94 1.79 -0.88
C MET A 72 4.70 0.38 -1.41
N THR A 73 3.47 0.08 -1.85
CA THR A 73 3.16 -1.22 -2.44
C THR A 73 3.86 -1.33 -3.79
N PHE A 74 3.51 -0.52 -4.80
CA PHE A 74 4.03 -0.70 -6.17
C PHE A 74 5.54 -0.67 -6.29
N LEU A 75 6.21 0.18 -5.53
CA LEU A 75 7.62 0.43 -5.76
C LEU A 75 8.53 -0.45 -4.89
N ALA A 76 8.02 -1.15 -3.87
CA ALA A 76 8.83 -2.06 -3.06
C ALA A 76 9.01 -3.42 -3.77
N PRO A 77 10.10 -3.65 -4.51
CA PRO A 77 10.19 -4.78 -5.44
C PRO A 77 10.22 -6.11 -4.66
N SER A 78 10.82 -6.10 -3.47
CA SER A 78 10.89 -7.25 -2.57
C SER A 78 9.55 -7.69 -1.99
N HIS A 79 8.53 -6.81 -2.01
CA HIS A 79 7.20 -7.12 -1.49
C HIS A 79 6.23 -7.57 -2.60
N HIS A 80 6.55 -7.34 -3.87
CA HIS A 80 5.70 -7.74 -5.00
C HIS A 80 6.27 -8.86 -5.84
N TYR A 81 7.58 -8.88 -5.99
CA TYR A 81 8.26 -9.87 -6.78
C TYR A 81 9.12 -10.68 -5.83
N PRO A 82 8.71 -11.94 -5.53
CA PRO A 82 9.67 -12.86 -4.96
C PRO A 82 10.85 -12.94 -5.93
N LYS A 83 12.02 -13.37 -5.44
CA LYS A 83 13.18 -13.52 -6.34
C LYS A 83 12.75 -14.35 -7.55
N GLU A 84 13.37 -14.14 -8.71
CA GLU A 84 12.87 -14.73 -9.96
C GLU A 84 12.66 -16.27 -9.86
N ASN A 85 13.46 -16.94 -9.03
CA ASN A 85 13.38 -18.36 -8.69
C ASN A 85 12.32 -18.77 -7.64
N GLU A 86 11.65 -17.80 -7.02
CA GLU A 86 10.60 -17.94 -5.99
C GLU A 86 9.24 -17.42 -6.51
N ARG A 87 9.17 -16.95 -7.77
CA ARG A 87 7.95 -16.43 -8.39
C ARG A 87 6.96 -17.53 -8.71
N PRO A 88 5.73 -17.50 -8.13
CA PRO A 88 4.69 -18.43 -8.54
C PRO A 88 4.42 -18.30 -10.04
N GLU A 89 4.46 -19.44 -10.73
CA GLU A 89 4.13 -19.52 -12.16
C GLU A 89 2.61 -19.48 -12.37
N ASP A 90 1.83 -19.98 -11.40
CA ASP A 90 0.39 -19.92 -11.45
C ASP A 90 -0.12 -18.49 -11.13
N PRO A 91 -0.94 -17.88 -12.00
CA PRO A 91 -1.42 -16.53 -11.75
C PRO A 91 -2.26 -16.40 -10.48
N THR A 92 -2.95 -17.44 -10.04
CA THR A 92 -3.76 -17.48 -8.81
C THR A 92 -2.86 -17.37 -7.60
N GLU A 93 -1.79 -18.16 -7.57
CA GLU A 93 -0.79 -18.15 -6.50
C GLU A 93 -0.08 -16.79 -6.43
N LEU A 94 0.23 -16.19 -7.58
CA LEU A 94 0.82 -14.85 -7.63
C LEU A 94 -0.08 -13.76 -7.02
N ILE A 95 -1.40 -13.88 -7.23
CA ILE A 95 -2.38 -12.96 -6.62
C ILE A 95 -2.46 -13.18 -5.12
N ILE A 96 -2.55 -14.44 -4.66
CA ILE A 96 -2.58 -14.77 -3.23
C ILE A 96 -1.33 -14.22 -2.54
N PHE A 97 -0.15 -14.43 -3.14
CA PHE A 97 1.10 -13.86 -2.65
C PHE A 97 1.04 -12.34 -2.55
N SER A 98 0.59 -11.66 -3.61
CA SER A 98 0.48 -10.19 -3.64
C SER A 98 -0.49 -9.66 -2.57
N VAL A 99 -1.63 -10.35 -2.36
CA VAL A 99 -2.61 -10.00 -1.33
C VAL A 99 -2.03 -10.21 0.07
N ASN A 100 -1.32 -11.31 0.32
CA ASN A 100 -0.70 -11.57 1.62
C ASN A 100 0.36 -10.53 1.97
N ASN A 101 1.20 -10.14 1.01
CA ASN A 101 2.20 -9.08 1.24
C ASN A 101 1.55 -7.72 1.44
N THR A 102 0.45 -7.44 0.74
CA THR A 102 -0.36 -6.25 0.97
C THR A 102 -0.90 -6.21 2.40
N GLN A 103 -1.42 -7.33 2.92
CA GLN A 103 -1.89 -7.41 4.31
C GLN A 103 -0.74 -7.13 5.30
N ALA A 104 0.44 -7.72 5.07
CA ALA A 104 1.61 -7.51 5.91
C ALA A 104 2.07 -6.04 5.90
N LEU A 105 2.10 -5.39 4.74
CA LEU A 105 2.40 -3.96 4.60
C LEU A 105 1.38 -3.11 5.38
N LEU A 106 0.09 -3.37 5.17
CA LEU A 106 -0.99 -2.64 5.81
C LEU A 106 -0.94 -2.78 7.34
N SER A 107 -0.71 -3.99 7.87
CA SER A 107 -0.60 -4.19 9.32
C SER A 107 0.66 -3.58 9.92
N THR A 108 1.77 -3.55 9.17
CA THR A 108 3.05 -3.10 9.72
C THR A 108 3.14 -1.57 9.71
N TYR A 109 2.74 -0.96 8.59
CA TYR A 109 3.01 0.46 8.35
C TYR A 109 1.76 1.34 8.38
N CYS A 110 0.56 0.74 8.41
CA CYS A 110 -0.68 1.50 8.35
C CYS A 110 -1.70 1.10 9.42
N ASP A 111 -1.30 0.40 10.50
CA ASP A 111 -2.20 0.03 11.60
C ASP A 111 -2.98 1.23 12.14
N ASN A 112 -2.32 2.37 12.35
CA ASN A 112 -2.95 3.62 12.78
C ASN A 112 -4.02 4.09 11.79
N MET A 113 -3.70 4.14 10.49
CA MET A 113 -4.65 4.56 9.45
C MET A 113 -5.82 3.60 9.32
N LEU A 114 -5.59 2.29 9.50
CA LEU A 114 -6.67 1.29 9.53
C LEU A 114 -7.59 1.51 10.74
N ARG A 115 -7.07 2.03 11.85
CA ARG A 115 -7.87 2.46 13.02
C ARG A 115 -8.49 3.85 12.88
N GLY A 116 -8.25 4.54 11.76
CA GLY A 116 -8.76 5.88 11.48
C GLY A 116 -7.93 7.02 12.06
N ASP A 117 -6.67 6.76 12.41
CA ASP A 117 -5.69 7.80 12.79
C ASP A 117 -4.72 8.05 11.63
N PHE A 118 -4.85 9.24 11.03
CA PHE A 118 -4.03 9.70 9.92
C PHE A 118 -3.02 10.79 10.34
N SER A 119 -2.89 11.11 11.63
CA SER A 119 -2.06 12.23 12.12
C SER A 119 -0.63 12.21 11.59
N GLN A 120 -0.02 11.02 11.49
CA GLN A 120 1.35 10.83 10.96
C GLN A 120 1.55 11.34 9.53
N VAL A 121 0.48 11.44 8.73
CA VAL A 121 0.53 11.85 7.32
C VAL A 121 -0.25 13.15 7.08
N HIS A 122 -1.40 13.30 7.73
CA HIS A 122 -2.24 14.50 7.63
C HIS A 122 -1.53 15.75 8.15
N ASP A 123 -0.95 15.66 9.36
CA ASP A 123 -0.35 16.80 10.05
C ASP A 123 1.10 17.04 9.62
N ASN A 124 1.65 16.22 8.72
CA ASN A 124 3.04 16.31 8.30
C ASN A 124 3.21 17.26 7.10
N PRO A 125 3.83 18.44 7.27
CA PRO A 125 4.01 19.39 6.18
C PRO A 125 4.84 18.81 5.03
N ALA A 126 5.82 17.95 5.34
CA ALA A 126 6.68 17.31 4.34
C ALA A 126 5.91 16.33 3.45
N TYR A 127 4.82 15.75 3.93
CA TYR A 127 3.99 14.91 3.08
C TYR A 127 3.31 15.73 1.97
N GLU A 128 2.69 16.85 2.33
CA GLU A 128 1.97 17.71 1.38
C GLU A 128 2.90 18.40 0.40
N SER A 129 4.00 18.99 0.88
CA SER A 129 4.90 19.76 0.02
C SER A 129 5.67 18.89 -0.96
N HIS A 130 5.73 17.58 -0.73
CA HIS A 130 6.55 16.66 -1.52
C HIS A 130 5.75 15.57 -2.20
N LEU A 131 4.41 15.60 -2.18
CA LEU A 131 3.55 14.60 -2.82
C LEU A 131 3.93 14.34 -4.28
N SER A 132 4.29 15.39 -5.02
CA SER A 132 4.76 15.32 -6.41
C SER A 132 6.16 14.70 -6.58
N THR A 133 7.00 14.77 -5.55
CA THR A 133 8.37 14.24 -5.53
C THR A 133 8.50 12.89 -4.82
N LEU A 134 7.48 12.46 -4.07
CA LEU A 134 7.48 11.17 -3.35
C LEU A 134 7.85 10.03 -4.30
N ARG A 135 7.21 9.98 -5.48
CA ARG A 135 7.47 8.93 -6.47
C ARG A 135 8.93 8.93 -6.95
N GLN A 136 9.52 10.10 -7.14
CA GLN A 136 10.90 10.25 -7.58
C GLN A 136 11.87 9.73 -6.52
N TYR A 137 11.72 10.19 -5.28
CA TYR A 137 12.66 9.81 -4.23
C TYR A 137 12.44 8.40 -3.70
N THR A 138 11.22 7.86 -3.73
CA THR A 138 10.98 6.46 -3.36
C THR A 138 11.78 5.47 -4.21
N GLN A 139 11.94 5.74 -5.51
CA GLN A 139 12.81 4.91 -6.37
C GLN A 139 14.26 4.94 -5.88
N PHE A 140 14.75 6.11 -5.47
CA PHE A 140 16.08 6.23 -4.87
C PHE A 140 16.17 5.48 -3.54
N VAL A 141 15.18 5.62 -2.65
CA VAL A 141 15.14 4.88 -1.36
C VAL A 141 15.28 3.37 -1.58
N PHE A 142 14.61 2.81 -2.58
CA PHE A 142 14.71 1.36 -2.88
C PHE A 142 16.01 0.93 -3.55
N SER A 143 16.82 1.86 -4.05
CA SER A 143 18.19 1.57 -4.49
C SER A 143 19.19 1.53 -3.34
N LEU A 144 18.83 2.07 -2.16
CA LEU A 144 19.67 2.04 -0.98
C LEU A 144 19.65 0.64 -0.34
N PRO A 145 20.72 0.24 0.38
CA PRO A 145 20.71 -0.98 1.19
C PRO A 145 19.55 -0.98 2.19
N ASN A 146 18.94 -2.15 2.44
CA ASN A 146 17.80 -2.28 3.36
C ASN A 146 18.09 -1.78 4.80
N ASN A 147 19.36 -1.74 5.21
CA ASN A 147 19.81 -1.24 6.51
C ASN A 147 20.21 0.25 6.48
N HIS A 148 19.95 0.96 5.40
CA HIS A 148 20.25 2.38 5.29
C HIS A 148 19.24 3.20 6.11
N PRO A 149 19.65 4.20 6.91
CA PRO A 149 18.73 4.95 7.78
C PRO A 149 17.52 5.59 7.07
N ILE A 150 17.70 6.04 5.82
CA ILE A 150 16.61 6.58 4.98
C ILE A 150 15.56 5.51 4.69
N HIS A 151 15.96 4.25 4.52
CA HIS A 151 15.04 3.14 4.29
C HIS A 151 14.15 2.92 5.53
N ASP A 152 14.75 2.90 6.73
CA ASP A 152 14.01 2.76 8.00
C ASP A 152 13.01 3.91 8.21
N LYS A 153 13.44 5.14 7.93
CA LYS A 153 12.57 6.33 8.01
C LYS A 153 11.42 6.29 7.01
N PHE A 154 11.68 5.87 5.77
CA PHE A 154 10.63 5.69 4.76
C PHE A 154 9.55 4.73 5.24
N TRP A 155 9.95 3.56 5.74
CA TRP A 155 9.01 2.53 6.19
C TRP A 155 8.27 2.91 7.47
N SER A 156 8.91 3.62 8.39
CA SER A 156 8.28 4.10 9.62
C SER A 156 7.40 5.35 9.44
N LEU A 157 7.22 5.82 8.19
CA LEU A 157 6.49 7.05 7.85
C LEU A 157 7.11 8.31 8.48
N ASP A 158 8.41 8.30 8.77
CA ASP A 158 9.18 9.48 9.15
C ASP A 158 9.61 10.25 7.88
N PHE A 159 8.75 11.17 7.42
CA PHE A 159 8.98 11.94 6.20
C PHE A 159 10.24 12.83 6.20
N THR A 160 11.00 12.92 7.30
CA THR A 160 12.33 13.55 7.26
C THR A 160 13.31 12.83 6.32
N TRP A 161 13.02 11.57 5.95
CA TRP A 161 13.78 10.84 4.92
C TRP A 161 13.89 11.60 3.59
N ILE A 162 12.89 12.43 3.26
CA ILE A 162 12.88 13.19 2.01
C ILE A 162 13.98 14.25 2.01
N ASP A 163 14.14 14.96 3.12
CA ASP A 163 15.19 15.97 3.26
C ASP A 163 16.58 15.31 3.34
N ASP A 164 16.67 14.12 3.92
CA ASP A 164 17.90 13.33 3.92
C ASP A 164 18.28 12.87 2.50
N VAL A 165 17.31 12.46 1.67
CA VAL A 165 17.56 12.16 0.25
C VAL A 165 18.04 13.41 -0.50
N LYS A 166 17.41 14.57 -0.29
CA LYS A 166 17.86 15.83 -0.93
C LYS A 166 19.32 16.12 -0.62
N LYS A 167 19.70 16.07 0.66
CA LYS A 167 21.09 16.28 1.09
C LYS A 167 22.09 15.27 0.52
N LEU A 168 21.66 14.06 0.18
CA LEU A 168 22.51 13.05 -0.45
C LEU A 168 22.69 13.27 -1.96
N LEU A 169 21.75 13.97 -2.60
CA LEU A 169 21.74 14.21 -4.04
C LEU A 169 22.34 15.58 -4.42
N ASP A 170 22.46 16.49 -3.45
CA ASP A 170 23.18 17.77 -3.55
C ASP A 170 24.71 17.57 -3.46
#